data_AF-A0A955RLD4-F1
#
_entry.id   AF-A0A955RLD4-F1
#
_cell.length_a   1.000
_cell.length_b   1.000
_cell.length_c   1.000
_cell.angle_alpha   90.00
_cell.angle_beta   90.00
_cell.angle_gamma   90.00
#
_symmetry.space_group_name_H-M   'P 1'
#
loop_
_entity.id
_entity.type
_entity.pdbx_description
1 polymer ?
#
loop_
_entity_poly.entity_id
_entity_poly.type
_entity_poly.pdbx_seq_one_letter_code
_entity_poly.pdbx_strand_id
1 'polypeptide(L)' 'MFQKQCQSCGMPIEKGEKSGTESNGEKSTEYCHFCYESGEFKDPNMTLEDMKKVLDET' A
#
# COMPACT_ATOMS: atom_id res chain seq x y z
N MET A 1 -3.63 17.20 10.85
CA MET A 1 -3.97 15.83 11.28
C MET A 1 -3.38 14.88 10.25
N PHE A 2 -2.30 14.16 10.58
CA PHE A 2 -1.71 13.19 9.66
C PHE A 2 -2.55 11.90 9.74
N GLN A 3 -3.53 11.77 8.84
CA GLN A 3 -4.18 10.47 8.63
C GLN A 3 -3.14 9.54 8.01
N LYS A 4 -3.01 8.31 8.54
CA LYS A 4 -2.13 7.33 7.91
C LYS A 4 -2.68 7.03 6.52
N GLN A 5 -1.86 7.19 5.49
CA GLN A 5 -2.24 6.95 4.10
C GLN A 5 -1.43 5.77 3.57
N CYS A 6 -2.07 4.99 2.71
CA CYS A 6 -1.42 3.87 2.06
C CYS A 6 -0.31 4.37 1.15
N GLN A 7 0.91 3.86 1.34
CA GLN A 7 2.08 4.25 0.55
C GLN A 7 2.01 3.77 -0.92
N SER A 8 1.08 2.86 -1.24
CA SER A 8 0.86 2.36 -2.61
C SER A 8 -0.24 3.15 -3.35
N CYS A 9 -1.40 3.38 -2.72
CA CYS A 9 -2.56 4.00 -3.39
C CYS A 9 -2.97 5.38 -2.84
N GLY A 10 -2.31 5.89 -1.81
CA GLY A 10 -2.66 7.17 -1.16
C GLY A 10 -3.98 7.16 -0.37
N MET A 11 -4.73 6.04 -0.35
CA MET A 11 -5.98 5.96 0.40
C MET A 11 -5.75 6.07 1.91
N PRO A 12 -6.64 6.76 2.65
CA PRO A 12 -6.56 6.80 4.11
C PRO A 12 -6.75 5.39 4.70
N ILE A 13 -5.77 4.96 5.49
CA ILE A 13 -5.79 3.73 6.26
C ILE A 13 -6.53 4.02 7.58
N GLU A 14 -7.79 3.63 7.61
CA GLU A 14 -8.57 3.59 8.85
C GLU A 14 -8.09 2.41 9.72
N LYS A 15 -7.85 2.67 11.01
CA LYS A 15 -7.43 1.64 11.96
C LYS A 15 -8.51 0.56 12.05
N GLY A 16 -8.21 -0.66 11.58
CA GLY A 16 -9.02 -1.85 11.82
C GLY A 16 -9.34 -2.62 10.54
N GLU A 17 -10.20 -2.07 9.70
CA GLU A 17 -10.79 -2.83 8.58
C GLU A 17 -10.00 -2.69 7.28
N LYS A 18 -9.38 -1.52 7.05
CA LYS A 18 -8.69 -1.24 5.78
C LYS A 18 -7.18 -1.42 5.86
N SER A 19 -6.63 -1.77 7.02
CA SER A 19 -5.20 -2.06 7.19
C SER A 19 -4.83 -3.39 6.54
N GLY A 20 -3.70 -3.39 5.82
CA GLY A 20 -3.11 -4.61 5.26
C GLY A 20 -2.68 -5.58 6.34
N THR A 21 -2.21 -6.75 5.91
CA THR A 21 -1.74 -7.81 6.82
C THR A 21 -0.35 -8.25 6.39
N GLU A 22 0.57 -8.30 7.34
CA GLU A 22 1.94 -8.79 7.19
C GLU A 22 1.98 -10.33 7.13
N SER A 23 3.09 -10.94 6.72
CA SER A 23 3.23 -12.41 6.62
C SER A 23 3.01 -13.14 7.95
N ASN A 24 3.26 -12.45 9.06
CA ASN A 24 3.07 -12.93 10.44
C ASN A 24 1.63 -12.71 10.96
N GLY A 25 0.72 -12.17 10.14
CA GLY A 25 -0.67 -11.91 10.53
C GLY A 25 -0.89 -10.59 11.25
N GLU A 26 0.17 -9.79 11.46
CA GLU A 26 0.06 -8.46 12.05
C GLU A 26 -0.53 -7.45 11.04
N LYS A 27 -1.12 -6.36 11.55
CA LYS A 27 -1.72 -5.33 10.69
C LYS A 27 -0.68 -4.33 10.20
N SER A 28 -0.57 -4.21 8.88
CA SER A 28 0.26 -3.19 8.22
C SER A 28 -0.32 -1.80 8.47
N THR A 29 0.53 -0.87 8.92
CA THR A 29 0.10 0.53 9.12
C THR A 29 0.45 1.46 7.96
N GLU A 30 1.21 0.95 6.99
CA GLU A 30 1.70 1.66 5.81
C GLU A 30 0.93 1.28 4.54
N TYR A 31 0.29 0.11 4.54
CA TYR A 31 -0.44 -0.42 3.40
C TYR A 31 -1.87 -0.78 3.77
N CYS A 32 -2.80 -0.61 2.82
CA CYS A 32 -4.18 -1.03 2.99
C CYS A 32 -4.37 -2.49 2.52
N HIS A 33 -5.41 -3.16 2.99
CA HIS A 33 -5.71 -4.57 2.65
C HIS A 33 -5.97 -4.80 1.14
N PHE A 34 -6.31 -3.73 0.42
CA PHE A 34 -6.47 -3.76 -1.03
C PHE A 34 -5.14 -3.82 -1.77
N CYS A 35 -4.09 -3.19 -1.22
CA CYS A 35 -2.76 -3.18 -1.83
C CYS A 35 -1.85 -4.29 -1.29
N TYR A 36 -2.01 -4.67 -0.01
CA TYR A 36 -1.09 -5.55 0.70
C TYR A 36 -1.82 -6.48 1.67
N GLU A 37 -1.63 -7.78 1.52
CA GLU A 37 -2.29 -8.80 2.33
C GLU A 37 -1.41 -10.04 2.48
N SER A 38 -1.39 -10.61 3.69
CA SER A 38 -0.62 -11.80 4.04
C SER A 38 0.88 -11.69 3.72
N GLY A 39 1.45 -10.49 3.76
CA GLY A 39 2.86 -10.28 3.45
C GLY A 39 3.18 -9.99 1.98
N GLU A 40 2.16 -10.01 1.12
CA GLU A 40 2.33 -9.89 -0.33
C GLU A 40 1.50 -8.73 -0.89
N PHE A 41 2.06 -8.03 -1.87
CA PHE A 41 1.31 -7.02 -2.60
C PHE A 41 0.35 -7.70 -3.57
N LYS A 42 -0.93 -7.32 -3.52
CA LYS A 42 -1.97 -7.84 -4.43
C LYS A 42 -1.74 -7.40 -5.88
N ASP A 43 -1.04 -6.29 -6.08
CA ASP A 43 -0.61 -5.83 -7.39
C ASP A 43 0.93 -5.82 -7.47
N PRO A 44 1.56 -6.98 -7.69
CA PRO A 44 3.01 -7.12 -7.69
C PRO A 44 3.68 -6.56 -8.97
N ASN A 45 2.90 -6.16 -9.98
CA ASN A 45 3.43 -5.72 -11.28
C ASN A 45 3.65 -4.21 -11.37
N MET A 46 3.21 -3.42 -10.38
CA MET A 46 3.47 -1.99 -10.38
C MET A 46 4.80 -1.73 -9.66
N THR A 47 5.90 -1.83 -10.40
CA THR A 47 7.22 -1.62 -9.82
C THR A 47 7.45 -0.13 -9.54
N LEU A 48 8.32 0.17 -8.57
CA LEU A 48 8.81 1.53 -8.32
C LEU A 48 9.45 2.15 -9.59
N GLU A 49 9.94 1.33 -10.52
CA GLU A 49 10.46 1.78 -11.82
C GLU A 49 9.34 2.19 -12.78
N ASP A 50 8.20 1.47 -12.80
CA ASP A 50 7.02 1.86 -13.58
C ASP A 50 6.44 3.19 -13.11
N MET A 51 6.40 3.43 -11.78
CA MET A 51 5.95 4.71 -11.22
C MET A 51 6.90 5.87 -11.56
N LYS A 52 8.22 5.63 -11.68
CA LYS A 52 9.19 6.67 -12.08
C LYS A 52 9.07 7.05 -13.56
N LYS A 53 8.82 6.09 -14.45
CA LYS A 53 8.65 6.39 -15.89
C LYS A 53 7.51 7.36 -16.17
N VAL A 54 6.40 7.26 -15.43
CA VAL A 54 5.25 8.17 -15.58
C VAL A 54 5.62 9.63 -15.27
N LEU A 55 6.64 9.88 -14.43
CA LEU A 55 7.07 11.24 -14.06
C LEU A 55 8.12 11.84 -14.98
N ASP A 56 8.85 11.02 -15.75
CA ASP A 56 9.89 11.49 -16.69
C ASP A 56 9.33 11.83 -18.08
N GLU A 57 8.09 11.43 -18.40
CA GLU A 57 7.43 11.71 -19.69
C GLU A 57 6.41 12.88 -19.64
N THR A 58 6.45 13.76 -18.62
CA THR A 58 5.61 14.99 -18.56
C THR A 58 6.44 16.27 -18.42
#